data_AF-A0A1G5TU73-F1
#
_entry.id   AF-A0A1G5TU73-F1
#
_cell.length_a   1.000
_cell.length_b   1.000
_cell.length_c   1.000
_cell.angle_alpha   90.00
_cell.angle_beta   90.00
_cell.angle_gamma   90.00
#
_symmetry.space_group_name_H-M   'P 1'
#
loop_
_entity.id
_entity.type
_entity.pdbx_description
1 polymer ?
#
loop_
_entity_poly.entity_id
_entity_poly.type
_entity_poly.pdbx_seq_one_letter_code
_entity_poly.pdbx_strand_id
1 'polypeptide(L)'
;MDTVLHPALIALDHAAARKYEHLCLAAITLPPPAKQAPPVPPGNPYTIEVWRETGGGIELHLIKIYPLSLAMAAFEVACLEWPTHEVTLRGRARIIERRERLPRSATASLSGGSR
;
A
#
# COMPACT_ATOMS: atom_id res chain seq x y z
N MET A 1 -15.54 70.73 35.99
CA MET A 1 -14.40 70.96 35.07
C MET A 1 -14.45 69.81 34.09
N ASP A 2 -15.46 69.89 33.22
CA ASP A 2 -15.92 68.79 32.38
C ASP A 2 -15.16 68.86 31.07
N THR A 3 -14.19 67.96 30.92
CA THR A 3 -13.42 67.80 29.68
C THR A 3 -14.35 67.19 28.64
N VAL A 4 -14.90 68.05 27.78
CA VAL A 4 -15.66 67.64 26.59
C VAL A 4 -14.70 66.90 25.65
N LEU A 5 -14.68 65.57 25.73
CA LEU A 5 -14.05 64.72 24.73
C LEU A 5 -14.76 64.96 23.40
N HIS A 6 -14.01 65.48 22.43
CA HIS A 6 -14.49 65.80 21.09
C HIS A 6 -15.16 64.58 20.42
N PRO A 7 -16.33 64.74 19.79
CA PRO A 7 -17.07 63.64 19.13
C PRO A 7 -16.32 63.00 17.94
N ALA A 8 -15.21 63.62 17.49
CA ALA A 8 -14.39 63.11 16.40
C ALA A 8 -13.54 61.87 16.76
N LEU A 9 -13.25 61.63 18.05
CA LEU A 9 -12.43 60.49 18.48
C LEU A 9 -13.21 59.16 18.54
N ILE A 10 -14.52 59.20 18.80
CA ILE A 10 -15.38 58.00 18.86
C ILE A 10 -15.73 57.50 17.44
N ALA A 11 -15.88 58.42 16.47
CA ALA A 11 -16.20 58.07 15.08
C ALA A 11 -15.05 57.38 14.33
N LEU A 12 -13.79 57.65 14.73
CA LEU A 12 -12.61 57.06 14.09
C LEU A 12 -12.44 55.57 14.44
N ASP A 13 -12.78 55.18 15.67
CA ASP A 13 -12.69 53.80 16.16
C ASP A 13 -13.79 52.90 15.56
N HIS A 14 -15.01 53.44 15.42
CA HIS A 14 -16.16 52.71 14.88
C HIS A 14 -16.07 52.45 13.36
N ALA A 15 -15.29 53.26 12.64
CA ALA A 15 -15.01 53.08 11.21
C ALA A 15 -13.88 52.06 10.98
N ALA A 16 -12.90 51.99 11.88
CA ALA A 16 -11.80 51.02 11.82
C ALA A 16 -12.26 49.59 12.14
N ALA A 17 -13.16 49.42 13.11
CA ALA A 17 -13.66 48.11 13.53
C ALA A 17 -14.42 47.36 12.42
N ARG A 18 -15.24 48.07 11.61
CA ARG A 18 -16.01 47.47 10.50
C ARG A 18 -15.17 47.11 9.28
N LYS A 19 -13.95 47.64 9.17
CA LYS A 19 -13.03 47.36 8.05
C LYS A 19 -12.54 45.90 8.04
N TYR A 20 -12.60 45.20 9.17
CA TYR A 20 -12.12 43.81 9.27
C TYR A 20 -13.25 42.79 9.51
N GLU A 21 -14.49 43.24 9.60
CA GLU A 21 -15.66 42.38 9.89
C GLU A 21 -15.89 41.35 8.78
N HIS A 22 -15.61 41.72 7.52
CA HIS A 22 -15.67 40.82 6.36
C HIS A 22 -14.44 39.91 6.21
N LEU A 23 -13.36 40.17 6.95
CA LEU A 23 -12.10 39.41 6.88
C LEU A 23 -12.02 38.27 7.90
N CYS A 24 -12.96 38.22 8.88
CA CYS A 24 -13.04 37.17 9.90
C CYS A 24 -14.05 36.05 9.58
N LEU A 25 -14.47 35.90 8.33
CA LEU A 25 -15.14 34.67 7.89
C LEU A 25 -14.09 33.60 7.59
N ALA A 26 -13.50 33.04 8.65
CA ALA A 26 -12.77 31.79 8.55
C ALA A 26 -13.77 30.68 8.21
N ALA A 27 -14.02 30.47 6.92
CA ALA A 27 -14.77 29.32 6.45
C ALA A 27 -13.94 28.07 6.76
N ILE A 28 -14.43 27.23 7.66
CA ILE A 28 -13.86 25.91 7.91
C ILE A 28 -14.17 25.07 6.68
N THR A 29 -13.23 25.03 5.73
CA THR A 29 -13.29 24.05 4.65
C THR A 29 -13.09 22.68 5.28
N LEU A 30 -14.20 21.93 5.45
CA LEU A 30 -14.12 20.55 5.88
C LEU A 30 -13.28 19.76 4.86
N PRO A 31 -12.37 18.89 5.30
CA PRO A 31 -11.69 17.99 4.38
C PRO A 31 -12.75 17.18 3.63
N PRO A 32 -12.50 16.82 2.35
CA PRO A 32 -13.41 15.98 1.61
C PRO A 32 -13.78 14.75 2.44
N PRO A 33 -15.06 14.32 2.44
CA PRO A 33 -15.47 13.14 3.19
C PRO A 33 -14.56 11.99 2.78
N ALA A 34 -13.97 11.33 3.78
CA ALA A 34 -13.07 10.21 3.53
C ALA A 34 -13.78 9.21 2.61
N LYS A 35 -13.19 8.95 1.44
CA LYS A 35 -13.68 7.86 0.59
C LYS A 35 -13.67 6.60 1.45
N GLN A 36 -14.83 5.97 1.60
CA GLN A 36 -14.90 4.65 2.22
C GLN A 36 -14.07 3.71 1.36
N ALA A 37 -12.87 3.38 1.83
CA ALA A 37 -12.11 2.30 1.26
C ALA A 37 -12.94 1.03 1.39
N PRO A 38 -12.95 0.15 0.37
CA PRO A 38 -13.59 -1.15 0.52
C PRO A 38 -13.02 -1.80 1.79
N PRO A 39 -13.87 -2.40 2.63
CA PRO A 39 -13.43 -3.00 3.88
C PRO A 39 -12.38 -4.06 3.55
N VAL A 40 -11.17 -3.86 4.07
CA VAL A 40 -10.10 -4.86 3.94
C VAL A 40 -10.59 -6.11 4.66
N PRO A 41 -10.55 -7.30 4.01
CA PRO A 41 -10.98 -8.53 4.66
C PRO A 41 -10.22 -8.73 5.98
N PRO A 42 -10.91 -9.14 7.06
CA PRO A 42 -10.25 -9.37 8.33
C PRO A 42 -9.25 -10.52 8.19
N GLY A 43 -8.01 -10.29 8.65
CA GLY A 43 -6.93 -11.27 8.61
C GLY A 43 -5.68 -10.76 7.90
N ASN A 44 -4.65 -11.59 7.83
CA ASN A 44 -3.45 -11.28 7.08
C ASN A 44 -3.44 -12.08 5.79
N PRO A 45 -3.19 -11.45 4.64
CA PRO A 45 -3.11 -12.18 3.39
C PRO A 45 -1.87 -13.07 3.36
N TYR A 46 -1.97 -14.09 2.53
CA TYR A 46 -0.87 -14.88 2.04
C TYR A 46 -0.31 -14.24 0.77
N THR A 47 1.01 -14.23 0.66
CA THR A 47 1.72 -13.67 -0.49
C THR A 47 2.44 -14.78 -1.21
N ILE A 48 2.33 -14.82 -2.54
CA ILE A 48 3.17 -15.68 -3.39
C ILE A 48 4.35 -14.83 -3.88
N GLU A 49 5.55 -15.33 -3.65
CA GLU A 49 6.81 -14.67 -4.00
C GLU A 49 7.59 -15.58 -4.95
N VAL A 50 8.07 -15.00 -6.06
CA VAL A 50 8.97 -15.65 -7.01
C VAL A 50 10.36 -15.10 -6.76
N TRP A 51 11.33 -15.99 -6.60
CA TRP A 51 12.72 -15.65 -6.31
C TRP A 51 13.55 -15.66 -7.58
N ARG A 52 14.54 -14.77 -7.64
CA ARG A 52 15.48 -14.68 -8.76
C ARG A 52 16.19 -16.02 -8.95
N GLU A 53 16.38 -16.42 -10.21
CA GLU A 53 17.13 -17.64 -10.52
C GLU A 53 18.58 -17.60 -10.03
N THR A 54 19.17 -16.41 -9.94
CA THR A 54 20.56 -16.20 -9.52
C THR A 54 20.58 -15.03 -8.54
N GLY A 55 20.95 -15.30 -7.29
CA GLY A 55 21.22 -14.23 -6.31
C GLY A 55 20.31 -14.14 -5.08
N GLY A 56 19.58 -15.21 -4.71
CA GLY A 56 19.01 -15.35 -3.36
C GLY A 56 18.07 -14.24 -2.90
N GLY A 57 17.40 -13.56 -3.82
CA GLY A 57 16.47 -12.46 -3.53
C GLY A 57 15.13 -12.63 -4.24
N ILE A 58 14.10 -11.97 -3.71
CA ILE A 58 12.77 -11.96 -4.30
C ILE A 58 12.80 -11.12 -5.58
N GLU A 59 12.28 -11.70 -6.66
CA GLU A 59 12.10 -11.01 -7.94
C GLU A 59 10.72 -10.35 -8.02
N LEU A 60 9.69 -11.07 -7.60
CA LEU A 60 8.30 -10.64 -7.75
C LEU A 60 7.43 -11.06 -6.56
N HIS A 61 6.59 -10.13 -6.11
CA HIS A 61 5.43 -10.44 -5.25
C HIS A 61 4.18 -10.50 -6.13
N LEU A 62 3.72 -11.71 -6.46
CA LEU A 62 2.68 -11.93 -7.46
C LEU A 62 1.31 -11.40 -7.02
N ILE A 63 0.86 -11.81 -5.84
CA ILE A 63 -0.52 -11.57 -5.38
C ILE A 63 -0.63 -11.71 -3.87
N LYS A 64 -1.63 -11.03 -3.29
CA LYS A 64 -2.08 -11.16 -1.90
C LYS A 64 -3.46 -11.83 -1.87
N ILE A 65 -3.56 -13.00 -1.24
CA ILE A 65 -4.79 -13.82 -1.19
C ILE A 65 -5.14 -14.08 0.28
N TYR A 66 -6.39 -13.85 0.68
CA TYR A 66 -6.81 -13.99 2.08
C TYR A 66 -7.17 -15.42 2.51
N PRO A 67 -7.99 -16.19 1.77
CA PRO A 67 -8.24 -17.57 2.15
C PRO A 67 -7.04 -18.45 1.82
N LEU A 68 -6.56 -19.23 2.81
CA LEU A 68 -5.40 -20.12 2.65
C LEU A 68 -5.60 -21.11 1.50
N SER A 69 -6.78 -21.72 1.40
CA SER A 69 -7.09 -22.68 0.33
C SER A 69 -6.89 -22.12 -1.06
N LEU A 70 -7.32 -20.87 -1.30
CA LEU A 70 -7.11 -20.19 -2.56
C LEU A 70 -5.64 -19.84 -2.78
N ALA A 71 -4.92 -19.49 -1.71
CA ALA A 71 -3.50 -19.18 -1.79
C ALA A 71 -2.67 -20.42 -2.15
N MET A 72 -3.02 -21.60 -1.62
CA MET A 72 -2.41 -22.88 -1.97
C MET A 72 -2.66 -23.22 -3.46
N ALA A 73 -3.90 -23.10 -3.92
CA ALA A 73 -4.23 -23.36 -5.32
C ALA A 73 -3.49 -22.40 -6.28
N ALA A 74 -3.43 -21.12 -5.95
CA ALA A 74 -2.66 -20.15 -6.73
C ALA A 74 -1.15 -20.42 -6.69
N PHE A 75 -0.64 -20.93 -5.56
CA PHE A 75 0.76 -21.34 -5.42
C PHE A 75 1.10 -22.52 -6.34
N GLU A 76 0.24 -23.53 -6.44
CA GLU A 76 0.43 -24.65 -7.37
C GLU A 76 0.51 -24.15 -8.82
N VAL A 77 -0.41 -23.26 -9.22
CA VAL A 77 -0.39 -22.65 -10.56
C VAL A 77 0.88 -21.83 -10.78
N ALA A 78 1.31 -21.04 -9.79
CA ALA A 78 2.57 -20.29 -9.88
C ALA A 78 3.79 -21.21 -10.02
N CYS A 79 3.79 -22.39 -9.39
CA CYS A 79 4.87 -23.35 -9.55
C CYS A 79 4.99 -23.89 -10.98
N LEU A 80 3.87 -24.03 -11.69
CA LEU A 80 3.82 -24.46 -13.08
C LEU A 80 4.27 -23.36 -14.05
N GLU A 81 3.84 -22.12 -13.80
CA GLU A 81 4.16 -20.98 -14.65
C GLU A 81 5.62 -20.53 -14.51
N TRP A 82 6.24 -20.73 -13.34
CA TRP A 82 7.66 -20.42 -13.09
C TRP A 82 8.49 -21.67 -12.78
N PRO A 83 8.70 -22.58 -13.75
CA PRO A 83 9.34 -23.88 -13.52
C PRO A 83 10.83 -23.79 -13.18
N THR A 84 11.51 -22.71 -13.54
CA THR A 84 12.96 -22.53 -13.28
C THR A 84 13.27 -21.75 -12.01
N HIS A 85 12.27 -21.08 -11.43
CA HIS A 85 12.44 -20.20 -10.29
C HIS A 85 12.10 -20.91 -9.00
N GLU A 86 12.63 -20.43 -7.90
CA GLU A 86 12.09 -20.78 -6.59
C GLU A 86 10.80 -19.98 -6.36
N VAL A 87 9.77 -20.63 -5.83
CA VAL A 87 8.48 -20.01 -5.53
C VAL A 87 8.16 -20.29 -4.07
N THR A 88 7.74 -19.27 -3.33
CA THR A 88 7.35 -19.41 -1.92
C THR A 88 5.97 -18.85 -1.66
N LEU A 89 5.17 -19.57 -0.88
CA LEU A 89 3.94 -19.09 -0.27
C LEU A 89 4.24 -18.62 1.16
N ARG A 90 3.96 -17.35 1.44
CA ARG A 90 4.32 -16.71 2.71
C ARG A 90 3.10 -16.20 3.45
N GLY A 91 3.00 -16.56 4.73
CA GLY A 91 2.07 -15.96 5.68
C GLY A 91 2.82 -15.04 6.64
N ARG A 92 2.62 -13.73 6.52
CA ARG A 92 3.38 -12.71 7.28
C ARG A 92 4.89 -12.90 7.06
N ALA A 93 5.65 -13.11 8.14
CA ALA A 93 7.09 -13.34 8.10
C ALA A 93 7.47 -14.80 7.83
N ARG A 94 6.51 -15.75 7.84
CA ARG A 94 6.79 -17.19 7.78
C ARG A 94 6.53 -17.74 6.38
N ILE A 95 7.44 -18.55 5.89
CA ILE A 95 7.23 -19.37 4.69
C ILE A 95 6.35 -20.56 5.11
N ILE A 96 5.22 -20.72 4.45
CA ILE A 96 4.28 -21.82 4.66
C ILE A 96 4.67 -22.97 3.75
N GLU A 97 4.95 -22.65 2.50
CA GLU A 97 5.34 -23.61 1.49
C GLU A 97 6.40 -23.02 0.58
N ARG A 98 7.28 -23.89 0.09
CA ARG A 98 8.41 -23.51 -0.76
C ARG A 98 8.61 -24.59 -1.80
N ARG A 99 8.62 -24.19 -3.06
CA ARG A 99 9.10 -25.02 -4.15
C ARG A 99 10.52 -24.62 -4.47
N GLU A 100 11.44 -25.52 -4.20
CA GLU A 100 12.84 -25.32 -4.56
C GLU A 100 13.01 -25.30 -6.09
N ARG A 101 14.09 -24.65 -6.51
CA ARG A 101 14.53 -24.68 -7.90
C ARG A 101 14.94 -26.10 -8.28
N LEU A 102 14.49 -26.59 -9.44
CA LEU A 102 15.06 -27.81 -10.01
C LEU A 102 16.56 -27.60 -10.29
N PRO A 103 17.45 -28.46 -9.78
CA PRO A 103 18.87 -28.36 -10.08
C PRO A 103 19.06 -28.50 -11.59
N ARG A 104 19.77 -27.52 -12.18
CA ARG A 104 20.08 -27.42 -13.62
C ARG A 104 20.72 -28.70 -14.19
N SER A 105 21.29 -29.55 -13.34
CA SER A 105 21.92 -30.82 -13.68
C SER A 105 20.95 -31.95 -14.03
N ALA A 106 19.66 -31.84 -13.72
CA ALA A 106 18.69 -32.92 -13.98
C ALA A 106 18.19 -32.96 -15.44
N THR A 107 18.34 -31.87 -16.20
CA THR A 107 17.94 -31.80 -17.62
C THR A 107 19.08 -32.07 -18.60
N ALA A 108 20.33 -32.09 -18.14
CA ALA A 108 21.51 -32.40 -18.98
C ALA A 108 21.74 -33.91 -19.18
N SER A 109 21.07 -34.76 -18.41
CA SER A 109 21.21 -36.23 -18.48
C SER A 109 20.29 -36.91 -19.49
N LEU A 110 19.36 -36.18 -20.14
CA LEU A 110 18.45 -36.73 -21.15
C LEU A 110 18.89 -36.51 -22.61
N SER A 111 19.98 -35.76 -22.87
CA SER A 111 20.49 -35.53 -24.24
C SER A 111 21.73 -36.36 -24.60
N GLY A 112 22.16 -37.27 -23.73
CA GLY A 112 23.29 -38.16 -23.99
C GLY A 112 22.86 -39.48 -24.62
N GLY A 113 22.66 -39.52 -25.95
CA GLY A 113 22.61 -40.80 -26.66
C GLY A 113 21.91 -40.82 -28.01
N SER A 114 22.68 -40.66 -29.09
CA SER A 114 22.71 -41.65 -30.18
C SER A 114 23.77 -41.33 -31.23
N ARG A 115 24.73 -42.26 -31.29
CA ARG A 115 25.63 -42.67 -32.38
C ARG A 115 26.66 -41.68 -32.91
#